data_AF-A0A7L4CT81-F1
#
_entry.id   AF-A0A7L4CT81-F1
#
_cell.length_a   1.000
_cell.length_b   1.000
_cell.length_c   1.000
_cell.angle_alpha   90.00
_cell.angle_beta   90.00
_cell.angle_gamma   90.00
#
_symmetry.space_group_name_H-M   'P 1'
#
loop_
_entity.id
_entity.type
_entity.pdbx_description
1 polymer ?
#
loop_
_entity_poly.entity_id
_entity_poly.type
_entity_poly.pdbx_seq_one_letter_code
_entity_poly.pdbx_strand_id
1 'polypeptide(L)'
;LVCRADGDPPPSTRCARHGGPTRHGGPTHHGGPTHHGGPTRSRGNRTVTRADAGRYLCRATNKHGSATRGVTVTVECEWHWGGHWW
;
A
#
# COMPACT_ATOMS: atom_id res chain seq x y z
N LEU A 1 5.41 1.26 -2.53
CA LEU A 1 5.08 2.70 -2.50
C LEU A 1 5.98 3.39 -1.48
N VAL A 2 6.71 4.42 -1.90
CA VAL A 2 7.54 5.22 -1.00
C VAL A 2 6.79 6.50 -0.69
N CYS A 3 6.65 6.82 0.59
CA CYS A 3 5.99 8.04 1.06
C CYS A 3 7.06 8.96 1.65
N ARG A 4 7.02 10.24 1.27
CA ARG A 4 7.88 11.29 1.82
C ARG A 4 6.99 12.39 2.40
N ALA A 5 7.39 12.93 3.54
CA ALA A 5 6.69 14.02 4.21
C ALA A 5 7.69 14.83 5.03
N ASP A 6 7.44 16.13 5.12
CA ASP A 6 8.26 17.10 5.84
C ASP A 6 7.55 17.54 7.14
N GLY A 7 8.33 17.89 8.15
CA GLY A 7 7.84 18.42 9.42
C GLY A 7 8.94 18.49 10.47
N ASP A 8 8.76 19.36 11.47
CA ASP A 8 9.63 19.45 12.64
C ASP A 8 8.81 19.16 13.91
N PRO A 9 9.14 18.12 14.70
CA PRO A 9 10.14 17.09 14.42
C PRO A 9 9.75 16.26 13.18
N PRO A 10 10.74 15.59 12.55
CA PRO A 10 10.53 14.75 11.37
C PRO A 10 9.37 13.76 11.57
N PRO A 11 8.40 13.69 10.63
CA PRO A 11 7.26 12.81 10.76
C PRO A 11 7.62 11.37 10.43
N SER A 12 6.96 10.44 11.10
CA SER A 12 6.97 9.03 10.68
C SER A 12 5.95 8.81 9.55
N THR A 13 6.38 8.23 8.43
CA THR A 13 5.52 7.95 7.27
C THR A 13 5.17 6.48 7.15
N ARG A 14 3.89 6.16 6.89
CA ARG A 14 3.42 4.79 6.65
C ARG A 14 2.40 4.78 5.51
N CYS A 15 2.52 3.84 4.59
CA CYS A 15 1.58 3.65 3.49
C CYS A 15 0.87 2.29 3.63
N ALA A 16 -0.44 2.24 3.47
CA ALA A 16 -1.24 1.03 3.54
C ALA A 16 -2.33 1.03 2.46
N ARG A 17 -2.78 -0.15 2.03
CA ARG A 17 -3.95 -0.24 1.13
C ARG A 17 -5.17 0.33 1.85
N HIS A 18 -5.83 1.28 1.20
CA HIS A 18 -7.05 1.90 1.69
C HIS A 18 -8.19 0.89 1.59
N GLY A 19 -8.83 0.58 2.72
CA GLY A 19 -9.81 -0.50 2.80
C GLY A 19 -9.16 -1.87 2.75
N GLY A 20 -8.24 -2.17 3.70
CA GLY A 20 -7.69 -3.51 3.92
C GLY A 20 -8.79 -4.59 3.87
N PRO A 21 -8.44 -5.85 3.56
CA PRO A 21 -9.38 -6.84 3.04
C PRO A 21 -10.67 -6.82 3.85
N THR A 22 -11.74 -6.29 3.25
CA THR A 22 -13.08 -6.40 3.81
C THR A 22 -13.43 -7.87 3.73
N ARG A 23 -13.05 -8.61 4.78
CA ARG A 23 -13.60 -9.93 5.04
C ARG A 23 -15.08 -9.69 5.28
N HIS A 24 -15.88 -9.90 4.24
CA HIS A 24 -17.31 -10.06 4.39
C HIS A 24 -17.53 -11.25 5.34
N GLY A 25 -17.89 -10.94 6.59
CA GLY A 25 -18.37 -11.88 7.61
C GLY A 25 -17.32 -12.61 8.45
N GLY A 26 -17.30 -12.34 9.77
CA GLY A 26 -16.66 -13.20 10.78
C GLY A 26 -16.39 -12.47 12.11
N PRO A 27 -16.71 -13.06 13.28
CA PRO A 27 -17.07 -12.33 14.51
C PRO A 27 -15.88 -11.81 15.33
N THR A 28 -16.20 -10.85 16.19
CA THR A 28 -15.36 -10.15 17.17
C THR A 28 -14.54 -11.10 18.05
N HIS A 29 -13.22 -11.07 17.90
CA HIS A 29 -12.29 -11.64 18.88
C HIS A 29 -11.18 -10.64 19.21
N HIS A 30 -11.03 -10.43 20.51
CA HIS A 30 -10.07 -9.56 21.18
C HIS A 30 -8.62 -9.88 20.78
N GLY A 31 -7.80 -8.83 20.62
CA GLY A 31 -6.34 -8.94 20.50
C GLY A 31 -5.80 -8.85 19.08
N GLY A 32 -5.88 -7.67 18.46
CA GLY A 32 -5.15 -7.41 17.22
C GLY A 32 -3.65 -7.28 17.50
N PRO A 33 -2.75 -7.96 16.76
CA PRO A 33 -1.31 -7.77 16.92
C PRO A 33 -0.98 -6.33 16.52
N THR A 34 -0.20 -5.64 17.35
CA THR A 34 0.50 -4.42 16.99
C THR A 34 1.50 -4.74 15.88
N HIS A 35 1.03 -4.77 14.64
CA HIS A 35 1.86 -4.97 13.47
C HIS A 35 2.70 -3.71 13.23
N HIS A 36 3.85 -3.66 13.90
CA HIS A 36 5.00 -2.88 13.51
C HIS A 36 5.49 -3.39 12.15
N GLY A 37 4.85 -2.95 11.08
CA GLY A 37 5.17 -3.41 9.73
C GLY A 37 4.03 -3.15 8.76
N GLY A 38 3.87 -1.88 8.36
CA GLY A 38 3.39 -1.64 7.00
C GLY A 38 4.33 -2.38 6.03
N PRO A 39 3.90 -2.75 4.81
CA PRO A 39 4.71 -3.56 3.92
C PRO A 39 5.99 -2.83 3.50
N THR A 40 7.05 -2.98 4.31
CA THR A 40 8.43 -2.64 3.98
C THR A 40 9.02 -3.82 3.23
N ARG A 41 8.61 -4.02 1.97
CA ARG A 41 9.30 -4.94 1.06
C ARG A 41 9.51 -4.29 -0.30
N SER A 42 10.42 -3.33 -0.35
CA SER A 42 11.21 -3.09 -1.56
C SER A 42 12.56 -3.80 -1.42
N ARG A 43 12.54 -5.12 -1.60
CA ARG A 43 13.75 -5.92 -1.82
C ARG A 43 13.32 -7.27 -2.38
N GLY A 44 13.33 -7.37 -3.70
CA GLY A 44 12.99 -8.58 -4.43
C GLY A 44 12.04 -8.28 -5.58
N ASN A 45 12.39 -8.79 -6.75
CA ASN A 45 11.61 -8.81 -7.98
C ASN A 45 10.22 -9.45 -7.75
N ARG A 46 9.29 -8.72 -7.12
CA ARG A 46 7.93 -9.18 -6.90
C ARG A 46 7.14 -8.92 -8.16
N THR A 47 6.62 -9.98 -8.76
CA THR A 47 5.64 -9.89 -9.85
C THR A 47 4.46 -9.04 -9.40
N VAL A 48 4.24 -7.93 -10.10
CA VAL A 48 3.07 -7.08 -9.89
C VAL A 48 1.88 -7.78 -10.54
N THR A 49 0.81 -7.97 -9.78
CA THR A 49 -0.42 -8.62 -10.24
C THR A 49 -1.56 -7.62 -10.24
N ARG A 50 -2.66 -7.91 -10.95
CA ARG A 50 -3.87 -7.07 -10.90
C ARG A 50 -4.42 -6.90 -9.47
N ALA A 51 -4.16 -7.83 -8.56
CA ALA A 51 -4.53 -7.70 -7.15
C ALA A 51 -3.74 -6.59 -6.41
N ASP A 52 -2.59 -6.16 -6.94
CA ASP A 52 -1.82 -5.05 -6.38
C ASP A 52 -2.44 -3.67 -6.72
N ALA A 53 -3.31 -3.59 -7.73
CA ALA A 53 -4.07 -2.38 -8.05
C ALA A 53 -5.06 -2.02 -6.94
N GLY A 54 -5.30 -0.72 -6.73
CA GLY A 54 -6.24 -0.21 -5.74
C GLY A 54 -5.82 1.13 -5.14
N ARG A 55 -6.62 1.63 -4.19
CA ARG A 55 -6.32 2.87 -3.48
C ARG A 55 -5.39 2.59 -2.29
N TYR A 56 -4.41 3.44 -2.09
CA TYR A 56 -3.47 3.41 -0.98
C TYR A 56 -3.53 4.73 -0.22
N LEU A 57 -3.38 4.64 1.08
CA LEU A 57 -3.38 5.77 2.00
C LEU A 57 -2.04 5.87 2.70
N CYS A 58 -1.45 7.05 2.60
CA CYS A 58 -0.15 7.38 3.15
C CYS A 58 -0.39 8.35 4.30
N ARG A 59 0.03 7.99 5.52
CA ARG A 59 -0.08 8.85 6.71
C ARG A 59 1.29 9.24 7.20
N ALA A 60 1.48 10.53 7.41
CA ALA A 60 2.62 11.13 8.10
C ALA A 60 2.16 11.58 9.50
N THR A 61 2.95 11.32 10.54
CA THR A 61 2.60 11.71 11.91
C THR A 61 3.82 12.21 12.66
N ASN A 62 3.70 13.39 13.25
CA ASN A 62 4.66 13.97 14.20
C ASN A 62 3.93 14.44 15.47
N LYS A 63 4.65 15.04 16.44
CA LYS A 63 4.07 15.52 17.70
C LYS A 63 3.00 16.62 17.52
N HIS A 64 2.99 17.29 16.37
CA HIS A 64 2.04 18.38 16.06
C HIS A 64 0.79 17.89 15.36
N GLY A 65 0.77 16.66 14.85
CA GLY A 65 -0.42 16.08 14.25
C GLY A 65 -0.11 15.08 13.16
N SER A 66 -1.07 14.92 12.25
CA SER A 66 -0.97 13.97 11.16
C SER A 66 -1.51 14.52 9.85
N ALA A 67 -0.86 14.15 8.76
CA ALA A 67 -1.27 14.47 7.40
C ALA A 67 -1.48 13.16 6.62
N THR A 68 -2.46 13.15 5.72
CA THR A 68 -2.84 11.94 4.98
C THR A 68 -2.96 12.23 3.48
N ARG A 69 -2.42 11.35 2.63
CA ARG A 69 -2.51 11.42 1.17
C ARG A 69 -2.98 10.10 0.57
N GLY A 70 -3.99 10.16 -0.30
CA GLY A 70 -4.45 9.01 -1.08
C GLY A 70 -3.78 8.94 -2.44
N VAL A 71 -3.42 7.73 -2.88
CA VAL A 71 -2.90 7.45 -4.23
C VAL A 71 -3.66 6.26 -4.80
N THR A 72 -4.00 6.31 -6.08
CA THR A 72 -4.61 5.17 -6.80
C THR A 72 -3.54 4.51 -7.64
N VAL A 73 -3.38 3.19 -7.48
CA VAL A 73 -2.45 2.37 -8.26
C VAL A 73 -3.25 1.53 -9.24
N THR A 74 -2.91 1.62 -10.52
CA THR A 74 -3.42 0.77 -11.59
C THR A 74 -2.32 -0.20 -12.04
N VAL A 75 -2.71 -1.38 -12.53
CA VAL A 75 -1.79 -2.39 -13.08
C VAL A 75 -2.22 -2.69 -14.50
N GLU A 76 -1.31 -2.43 -15.43
CA GLU A 76 -1.49 -2.74 -16.84
C GLU A 76 -0.90 -4.12 -17.14
N CYS A 77 -1.47 -4.83 -18.11
CA CYS A 77 -0.93 -6.09 -18.58
C CYS A 77 -0.59 -5.92 -20.06
N GLU A 78 0.67 -6.11 -20.41
CA GLU A 78 1.10 -6.19 -21.80
C GLU A 78 0.69 -7.56 -22.35
N TRP A 79 -0.29 -7.56 -23.24
CA TRP A 79 -0.59 -8.74 -24.04
C TRP A 79 0.45 -8.81 -25.16
N HIS A 80 1.46 -9.66 -24.98
CA HIS A 80 2.24 -10.10 -26.13
C HIS A 80 1.36 -11.00 -26.97
N TRP A 81 0.66 -10.41 -27.94
CA TRP A 81 0.12 -11.15 -29.06
C TRP A 81 1.32 -11.75 -29.79
N GLY A 82 1.53 -13.05 -29.60
CA GLY A 82 2.40 -13.85 -30.45
C GLY A 82 1.89 -13.73 -31.88
N GLY A 83 2.50 -12.85 -32.65
CA GLY A 83 2.34 -12.73 -34.09
C GLY A 83 3.63 -13.18 -34.75
N HIS A 84 3.77 -14.50 -34.85
CA HIS A 84 4.70 -15.17 -35.77
C HIS A 84 4.35 -14.83 -37.23
N TRP A 85 5.29 -15.14 -38.13
CA TRP A 85 5.21 -15.27 -39.61
C TRP A 85 5.76 -14.10 -40.47
N TRP A 86 7.09 -14.02 -40.65
CA TRP A 86 7.77 -14.09 -41.96
C TRP A 86 9.26 -14.43 -41.76
#